data_AF-A0A8X7CMS6-F1
#
_entry.id   AF-A0A8X7CMS6-F1
#
_cell.length_a   1.000
_cell.length_b   1.000
_cell.length_c   1.000
_cell.angle_alpha   90.00
_cell.angle_beta   90.00
_cell.angle_gamma   90.00
#
_symmetry.space_group_name_H-M   'P 1'
#
loop_
_entity.id
_entity.type
_entity.pdbx_description
1 polymer ?
#
loop_
_entity_poly.entity_id
_entity_poly.type
_entity_poly.pdbx_seq_one_letter_code
_entity_poly.pdbx_strand_id
1 'polypeptide(L)'
;MAYLAKARKDDLKTLATELGPEIGEMMREIDFKNLILTSKDYDKQFTKTLLETIIEIRVQAESDEKEENDYKRKQEGLILEARTHEVKHDYFN
;
A
#
# COMPACT_ATOMS: atom_id res chain seq x y z
N MET A 1 -8.04 -9.29 -21.03
CA MET A 1 -7.57 -8.26 -20.07
C MET A 1 -7.31 -8.87 -18.70
N ALA A 2 -6.62 -10.02 -18.66
CA ALA A 2 -6.48 -10.80 -17.42
C ALA A 2 -5.53 -10.17 -16.38
N TYR A 3 -4.58 -9.32 -16.80
CA TYR A 3 -3.62 -8.70 -15.89
C TYR A 3 -4.26 -7.58 -15.06
N LEU A 4 -5.02 -6.68 -15.70
CA LEU A 4 -5.78 -5.63 -14.99
C LEU A 4 -6.85 -6.21 -14.04
N ALA A 5 -7.34 -7.43 -14.30
CA ALA A 5 -8.33 -8.08 -13.44
C ALA A 5 -7.76 -8.58 -12.10
N LYS A 6 -6.43 -8.69 -11.97
CA LYS A 6 -5.77 -9.16 -10.75
C LYS A 6 -5.32 -8.02 -9.82
N ALA A 7 -5.34 -6.78 -10.31
CA ALA A 7 -4.87 -5.62 -9.58
C ALA A 7 -5.94 -5.05 -8.66
N ARG A 8 -5.53 -4.42 -7.54
CA ARG A 8 -6.47 -3.73 -6.65
C ARG A 8 -6.96 -2.43 -7.31
N LYS A 9 -8.10 -1.91 -6.85
CA LYS A 9 -8.65 -0.63 -7.33
C LYS A 9 -7.64 0.50 -7.27
N ASP A 10 -6.84 0.58 -6.19
CA ASP A 10 -5.85 1.65 -6.02
C ASP A 10 -4.68 1.51 -6.99
N ASP A 11 -4.22 0.28 -7.30
CA ASP A 11 -3.17 0.07 -8.31
C ASP A 11 -3.65 0.54 -9.69
N LEU A 12 -4.89 0.21 -10.02
CA LEU A 12 -5.52 0.61 -11.29
C LEU A 12 -5.73 2.13 -11.35
N LYS A 13 -6.04 2.76 -10.22
CA LYS A 13 -6.15 4.23 -10.11
C LYS A 13 -4.79 4.89 -10.38
N THR A 14 -3.72 4.40 -9.74
CA THR A 14 -2.36 4.90 -9.97
C THR A 14 -1.97 4.73 -11.43
N LEU A 15 -2.15 3.53 -12.00
CA LEU A 15 -1.86 3.26 -13.41
C LEU A 15 -2.65 4.18 -14.36
N ALA A 16 -3.94 4.41 -14.10
CA ALA A 16 -4.75 5.30 -14.92
C ALA A 16 -4.28 6.76 -14.83
N THR A 17 -3.76 7.20 -13.68
CA THR A 17 -3.21 8.55 -13.47
C THR A 17 -1.92 8.75 -14.26
N GLU A 18 -1.05 7.74 -14.28
CA GLU A 18 0.20 7.76 -15.04
C GLU A 18 -0.04 7.80 -16.57
N LEU A 19 -1.17 7.26 -17.03
CA LEU A 19 -1.51 7.17 -18.46
C LEU A 19 -2.37 8.32 -19.00
N GLY A 20 -2.83 9.25 -18.17
CA GLY A 20 -3.75 10.31 -18.60
C GLY A 20 -4.71 10.84 -17.53
N PRO A 21 -5.79 11.53 -17.95
CA PRO A 21 -6.32 12.74 -17.29
C PRO A 21 -6.98 12.54 -15.92
N GLU A 22 -7.29 13.68 -15.30
CA GLU A 22 -7.93 13.85 -13.98
C GLU A 22 -8.89 12.72 -13.59
N ILE A 23 -8.45 11.97 -12.58
CA ILE A 23 -9.26 10.93 -11.97
C ILE A 23 -10.24 11.55 -10.98
N GLY A 24 -11.54 11.49 -11.29
CA GLY A 24 -12.60 11.76 -10.33
C GLY A 24 -12.60 10.75 -9.17
N GLU A 25 -12.80 11.24 -7.94
CA GLU A 25 -12.74 10.43 -6.71
C GLU A 25 -13.75 9.27 -6.66
N MET A 26 -14.87 9.37 -7.37
CA MET A 26 -15.97 8.39 -7.34
C MET A 26 -15.93 7.33 -8.46
N MET A 27 -14.81 7.20 -9.18
CA MET A 27 -14.71 6.19 -10.24
C MET A 27 -14.65 4.75 -9.69
N ARG A 28 -15.26 3.82 -10.44
CA ARG A 28 -15.26 2.38 -10.13
C ARG A 28 -14.08 1.70 -10.81
N GLU A 29 -13.78 0.48 -10.36
CA GLU A 29 -12.68 -0.32 -10.92
C GLU A 29 -12.81 -0.54 -12.44
N ILE A 30 -14.04 -0.73 -12.93
CA ILE A 30 -14.30 -0.87 -14.37
C ILE A 30 -14.01 0.41 -15.14
N ASP A 31 -14.24 1.58 -14.53
CA ASP A 31 -14.00 2.88 -15.16
C ASP A 31 -12.49 3.09 -15.33
N PHE A 32 -11.66 2.71 -14.34
CA PHE A 32 -10.20 2.72 -14.48
C PHE A 32 -9.68 1.79 -15.56
N LYS A 33 -10.20 0.55 -15.63
CA LYS A 33 -9.82 -0.39 -16.69
C LYS A 33 -10.13 0.21 -18.06
N ASN A 34 -11.30 0.80 -18.23
CA ASN A 34 -11.70 1.43 -19.48
C ASN A 34 -10.80 2.62 -19.84
N LEU A 35 -10.45 3.49 -18.88
CA LEU A 35 -9.53 4.61 -19.12
C LEU A 35 -8.15 4.14 -19.58
N ILE A 36 -7.58 3.15 -18.90
CA ILE A 36 -6.28 2.55 -19.28
C ILE A 36 -6.32 2.04 -20.72
N LEU A 37 -7.37 1.30 -21.08
CA LEU A 37 -7.49 0.63 -22.37
C LEU A 37 -7.84 1.57 -23.54
N THR A 38 -8.47 2.69 -23.24
CA THR A 38 -8.87 3.71 -24.23
C THR A 38 -7.87 4.86 -24.33
N SER A 39 -6.83 4.88 -23.48
CA SER A 39 -5.74 5.83 -23.58
C SER A 39 -5.03 5.70 -24.93
N LYS A 40 -4.67 6.83 -25.52
CA LYS A 40 -3.89 6.88 -26.76
C LYS A 40 -2.49 6.30 -26.58
N ASP A 41 -1.99 6.33 -25.35
CA ASP A 41 -0.67 5.84 -24.96
C ASP A 41 -0.74 4.40 -24.40
N TYR A 42 -1.86 3.71 -24.59
CA TYR A 42 -1.99 2.32 -24.18
C TYR A 42 -1.06 1.42 -25.01
N ASP A 43 0.04 1.01 -24.38
CA ASP A 43 0.82 -0.15 -24.80
C ASP A 43 0.65 -1.28 -23.77
N LYS A 44 0.25 -2.46 -24.23
CA LYS A 44 -0.07 -3.59 -23.35
C LYS A 44 1.15 -4.04 -22.53
N GLN A 45 2.34 -4.03 -23.11
CA GLN A 45 3.54 -4.52 -22.43
C GLN A 45 4.01 -3.49 -21.40
N PHE A 46 4.07 -2.22 -21.81
CA PHE A 46 4.39 -1.09 -20.96
C PHE A 46 3.45 -1.01 -19.75
N THR A 47 2.13 -1.01 -19.98
CA THR A 47 1.14 -0.92 -18.89
C THR A 47 1.16 -2.13 -17.97
N LYS A 48 1.51 -3.31 -18.47
CA LYS A 48 1.70 -4.51 -17.64
C LYS A 48 2.93 -4.36 -16.75
N THR A 49 4.07 -3.94 -17.29
CA THR A 49 5.30 -3.71 -16.52
C THR A 49 5.10 -2.59 -15.49
N LEU A 50 4.47 -1.47 -15.88
CA LEU A 50 4.18 -0.37 -14.96
C LEU A 50 3.27 -0.82 -13.80
N LEU A 51 2.24 -1.64 -14.08
CA LEU A 51 1.37 -2.18 -13.04
C LEU A 51 2.13 -3.11 -12.08
N GLU A 52 3.03 -3.94 -12.60
CA GLU A 52 3.89 -4.80 -11.78
C GLU A 52 4.75 -3.97 -10.84
N THR A 53 5.36 -2.89 -11.32
CA THR A 53 6.13 -1.94 -10.49
C THR A 53 5.27 -1.26 -9.43
N ILE A 54 4.06 -0.79 -9.77
CA ILE A 54 3.13 -0.17 -8.80
C ILE A 54 2.79 -1.16 -7.68
N ILE A 55 2.51 -2.42 -8.02
CA ILE A 55 2.20 -3.48 -7.06
C ILE A 55 3.39 -3.76 -6.16
N GLU A 56 4.60 -3.86 -6.72
CA GLU A 56 5.83 -4.08 -5.96
C GLU A 56 6.09 -2.95 -4.95
N ILE A 57 5.97 -1.69 -5.37
CA ILE A 57 6.14 -0.52 -4.50
C ILE A 57 5.14 -0.56 -3.34
N ARG A 58 3.86 -0.85 -3.61
CA ARG A 58 2.85 -0.97 -2.54
C ARG A 58 3.19 -2.10 -1.58
N VAL A 59 3.55 -3.28 -2.08
CA VAL A 59 3.88 -4.43 -1.23
C VAL A 59 5.10 -4.14 -0.35
N GLN A 60 6.10 -3.46 -0.89
CA GLN A 60 7.26 -3.03 -0.12
C GLN A 60 6.85 -2.04 0.99
N ALA A 61 6.06 -1.01 0.65
CA ALA A 61 5.57 -0.04 1.63
C ALA A 61 4.73 -0.68 2.75
N GLU A 62 3.82 -1.61 2.40
CA GLU A 62 3.02 -2.38 3.37
C GLU A 62 3.93 -3.25 4.29
N SER A 63 5.03 -3.79 3.75
CA SER A 63 6.01 -4.56 4.51
C SER A 63 6.82 -3.69 5.47
N ASP A 64 7.33 -2.56 4.99
CA ASP A 64 8.14 -1.62 5.76
C ASP A 64 7.31 -1.03 6.92
N GLU A 65 6.05 -0.65 6.65
CA GLU A 65 5.14 -0.15 7.68
C GLU A 65 4.85 -1.22 8.74
N LYS A 66 4.69 -2.48 8.33
CA LYS A 66 4.49 -3.58 9.27
C LYS A 66 5.72 -3.80 10.16
N GLU A 67 6.91 -3.79 9.58
CA GLU A 67 8.16 -3.95 10.34
C GLU A 67 8.36 -2.80 11.33
N GLU A 68 8.11 -1.56 10.91
CA GLU A 68 8.19 -0.38 11.76
C GLU A 68 7.20 -0.48 12.94
N ASN A 69 5.95 -0.88 12.67
CA ASN A 69 4.92 -1.04 13.69
C ASN A 69 5.25 -2.16 14.68
N ASP A 70 5.80 -3.28 14.22
CA ASP A 70 6.23 -4.38 15.08
C ASP A 70 7.42 -3.98 15.96
N TYR A 71 8.37 -3.20 15.41
CA TYR A 71 9.47 -2.63 16.18
C TYR A 71 8.96 -1.67 17.27
N LYS A 72 8.05 -0.75 16.94
CA LYS A 72 7.43 0.17 17.90
C LYS A 72 6.73 -0.57 19.04
N ARG A 73 5.89 -1.56 18.72
CA ARG A 73 5.20 -2.39 19.72
C ARG A 73 6.17 -3.11 20.66
N LYS A 74 7.30 -3.60 20.13
CA LYS A 74 8.33 -4.24 20.95
C LYS A 74 8.98 -3.23 21.91
N GLN A 75 9.29 -2.03 21.44
CA GLN A 75 9.85 -0.97 22.30
C GLN A 75 8.85 -0.55 23.39
N GLU A 76 7.58 -0.34 23.04
CA GLU A 76 6.53 0.00 24.00
C GLU A 76 6.33 -1.11 25.05
N GLY A 77 6.37 -2.38 24.63
CA GLY A 77 6.30 -3.52 25.54
C GLY A 77 7.44 -3.55 26.56
N LEU A 78 8.68 -3.29 26.11
CA LEU A 78 9.85 -3.21 27.00
C LEU A 78 9.74 -2.04 27.99
N ILE A 79 9.26 -0.88 27.54
CA ILE A 79 9.04 0.29 28.42
C ILE A 79 7.98 -0.01 29.47
N LEU A 80 6.87 -0.64 29.08
CA LEU A 80 5.81 -1.01 30.01
C LEU A 80 6.31 -2.02 31.03
N GLU A 81 7.05 -3.05 30.60
CA GLU A 81 7.63 -4.05 31.49
C GLU A 81 8.58 -3.41 32.51
N ALA A 82 9.49 -2.53 32.07
CA ALA A 82 10.40 -1.80 32.96
C ALA A 82 9.63 -0.99 34.02
N ARG A 83 8.61 -0.24 33.61
CA ARG A 83 7.74 0.52 34.53
C ARG A 83 7.03 -0.37 35.54
N THR A 84 6.55 -1.55 35.12
CA THR A 84 5.90 -2.48 36.05
C THR A 84 6.87 -3.06 37.08
N HIS A 85 8.14 -3.23 36.73
CA HIS A 85 9.16 -3.68 37.67
C HIS A 85 9.55 -2.59 38.67
N GLU A 86 9.68 -1.33 38.22
CA GLU A 86 9.93 -0.17 39.10
C GLU A 86 8.79 0.00 40.13
N VAL A 87 7.54 0.03 39.65
CA VAL A 87 6.38 0.17 40.52
C VAL A 87 6.29 -0.96 41.54
N LYS A 88 6.56 -2.21 41.15
CA LYS A 88 6.59 -3.34 42.10
C LYS A 88 7.70 -3.18 43.14
N HIS A 89 8.89 -2.75 42.75
CA HIS A 89 10.01 -2.54 43.68
C HIS A 89 9.67 -1.49 44.76
N ASP A 90 8.93 -0.44 44.40
CA ASP A 90 8.49 0.60 45.34
C ASP A 90 7.38 0.13 46.31
N TYR A 91 6.60 -0.90 45.96
CA TYR A 91 5.59 -1.49 46.86
C TYR A 91 6.16 -2.47 47.90
N PHE A 92 7.38 -2.97 47.70
CA PHE A 92 8.00 -3.98 48.56
C PHE A 92 9.17 -3.43 49.43
N ASN A 93 9.41 -2.11 49.41
CA ASN A 93 10.27 -1.39 50.36
C ASN A 93 9.44 -0.52 51.31
#